data_AF-A0AA38TBN6-F1
#
_entry.id   AF-A0AA38TBN6-F1
#
_cell.length_a   1.000
_cell.length_b   1.000
_cell.length_c   1.000
_cell.angle_alpha   90.00
_cell.angle_beta   90.00
_cell.angle_gamma   90.00
#
_symmetry.space_group_name_H-M   'P 1'
#
loop_
_entity.id
_entity.type
_entity.pdbx_description
1 polymer ?
#
loop_
_entity_poly.entity_id
_entity_poly.type
_entity_poly.pdbx_seq_one_letter_code
_entity_poly.pdbx_strand_id
1 'polypeptide(L)'
;MHDPRLPHLNALKRILRYLKGTLSHGLHIKPSAVDHLVAYSDADWAGVLILVGPPQGDNLVSWSSKRQHVVSRSNAEAEYRGIANVVAEAAWLRNLLLELSCPLSRATVVFCDNVSAMYLASNPVQHQRTKHVEIDLHFVRERVAIGHVRVFHVPFAYQYADIFTKGLPSSLFLDFRDSLNIRVPPDQTTGLILTCSKQIASNGSPFLNMISMNFTMSDYVCDELIVEILQKLPPKSVIRFTSVSKSWFSRIVCHDFVHKHALQAAKKPQKVFIRHLTYFNKRVQSFYTLHSEDQLPLSSKHGYIGITPLEFPGYNFHIVGSCNGILCLFDHKIHQITLWNPSIRRTLTLPDHHSSLRNCSSNGCQAAIGFGFDQVTDDYKIVKITYATYRRDLVPESSIYTINTGVWRAIAFPDTPLNNVSHACFVNGGLYWLVTERSNIGHCYVMSFDLSTEVFDTIPLLEPSWEYTQLTVIKGCLAVITNEGRNSWIWLRKAYKNVTCWSRDLKLNIDPYEGKISKVLQLTTNDDLVLITQCEGYILYNPVKGERLKLASVKGLSIILDVVSIIRSFGSKNVS
;
A
#
# COMPACT_ATOMS: atom_id res chain seq x y z
N MET A 1 3.63 -23.00 -43.51
CA MET A 1 3.03 -22.16 -44.57
C MET A 1 3.88 -22.34 -45.83
N HIS A 2 3.83 -23.52 -46.46
CA HIS A 2 4.84 -23.94 -47.47
C HIS A 2 4.32 -23.98 -48.93
N ASP A 3 3.05 -23.59 -49.19
CA ASP A 3 2.46 -23.54 -50.54
C ASP A 3 1.40 -22.41 -50.66
N PRO A 4 1.82 -21.14 -50.87
CA PRO A 4 0.91 -20.01 -50.91
C PRO A 4 0.12 -19.93 -52.23
N ARG A 5 -1.16 -20.30 -52.16
CA ARG A 5 -2.15 -20.19 -53.26
C ARG A 5 -2.84 -18.82 -53.35
N LEU A 6 -3.56 -18.61 -54.47
CA LEU A 6 -4.35 -17.42 -54.76
C LEU A 6 -5.28 -16.96 -53.61
N PRO A 7 -5.96 -17.85 -52.85
CA PRO A 7 -6.76 -17.43 -51.68
C PRO A 7 -5.95 -16.72 -50.60
N HIS A 8 -4.69 -17.14 -50.37
CA HIS A 8 -3.82 -16.49 -49.39
C HIS A 8 -3.40 -15.09 -49.86
N LEU A 9 -3.12 -14.91 -51.16
CA LEU A 9 -2.84 -13.60 -51.73
C LEU A 9 -4.04 -12.65 -51.61
N ASN A 10 -5.25 -13.16 -51.81
CA ASN A 10 -6.48 -12.37 -51.65
C ASN A 10 -6.71 -11.99 -50.19
N ALA A 11 -6.46 -12.90 -49.24
CA ALA A 11 -6.51 -12.60 -47.81
C ALA A 11 -5.49 -11.52 -47.43
N LEU A 12 -4.24 -11.64 -47.90
CA LEU A 12 -3.20 -10.63 -47.65
C LEU A 12 -3.58 -9.26 -48.23
N LYS A 13 -4.07 -9.21 -49.48
CA LYS A 13 -4.54 -7.96 -50.10
C LYS A 13 -5.69 -7.32 -49.33
N ARG A 14 -6.60 -8.13 -48.76
CA ARG A 14 -7.69 -7.63 -47.90
C ARG A 14 -7.14 -6.96 -46.64
N ILE A 15 -6.16 -7.58 -45.97
CA ILE A 15 -5.51 -7.02 -44.78
C ILE A 15 -4.82 -5.69 -45.14
N LEU A 16 -4.04 -5.65 -46.22
CA LEU A 16 -3.32 -4.44 -46.64
C LEU A 16 -4.27 -3.30 -47.02
N ARG A 17 -5.38 -3.58 -47.69
CA ARG A 17 -6.41 -2.58 -48.01
C ARG A 17 -7.08 -2.04 -46.75
N TYR A 18 -7.37 -2.91 -45.78
CA TYR A 18 -7.92 -2.50 -44.49
C TYR A 18 -6.94 -1.55 -43.78
N LEU A 19 -5.69 -1.97 -43.58
CA LEU A 19 -4.66 -1.15 -42.93
C LEU A 19 -4.49 0.22 -43.61
N LYS A 20 -4.43 0.25 -44.95
CA LYS A 20 -4.34 1.51 -45.71
C LYS A 20 -5.58 2.39 -45.52
N GLY A 21 -6.78 1.80 -45.45
CA GLY A 21 -8.04 2.52 -45.27
C GLY A 21 -8.32 2.98 -43.84
N THR A 22 -7.65 2.39 -42.84
CA THR A 22 -7.86 2.70 -41.42
C THR A 22 -6.69 3.42 -40.74
N LEU A 23 -5.73 3.95 -41.51
CA LEU A 23 -4.59 4.70 -40.97
C LEU A 23 -5.00 5.89 -40.07
N SER A 24 -6.15 6.51 -40.37
CA SER A 24 -6.70 7.64 -39.61
C SER A 24 -7.62 7.21 -38.45
N HIS A 25 -7.84 5.91 -38.23
CA HIS A 25 -8.72 5.42 -37.19
C HIS A 25 -7.91 5.08 -35.93
N GLY A 26 -8.45 5.43 -34.77
CA GLY A 26 -7.86 5.12 -33.46
C GLY A 26 -8.91 4.64 -32.48
N LEU A 27 -8.46 3.98 -31.40
CA LEU A 27 -9.32 3.69 -30.26
C LEU A 27 -9.48 4.97 -29.45
N HIS A 28 -10.72 5.43 -29.29
CA HIS A 28 -11.02 6.64 -28.52
C HIS A 28 -11.37 6.29 -27.07
N ILE A 29 -10.62 6.88 -26.14
CA ILE A 29 -10.87 6.76 -24.70
C ILE A 29 -11.32 8.12 -24.16
N LYS A 30 -12.47 8.17 -23.51
CA LYS A 30 -13.03 9.37 -22.88
C LYS A 30 -13.31 9.15 -21.39
N PRO A 31 -13.30 10.19 -20.55
CA PRO A 31 -13.74 10.06 -19.17
C PRO A 31 -15.17 9.49 -19.11
N SER A 32 -15.37 8.41 -18.36
CA SER A 32 -16.67 7.76 -18.18
C SER A 32 -16.80 7.23 -16.76
N ALA A 33 -18.00 7.32 -16.18
CA ALA A 33 -18.32 6.58 -14.97
C ALA A 33 -18.41 5.08 -15.29
N VAL A 34 -17.92 4.22 -14.38
CA VAL A 34 -17.98 2.76 -14.53
C VAL A 34 -18.90 2.21 -13.44
N ASP A 35 -20.20 2.12 -13.75
CA ASP A 35 -21.20 1.64 -12.79
C ASP A 35 -21.43 0.13 -12.88
N HIS A 36 -21.05 -0.48 -14.01
CA HIS A 36 -21.18 -1.92 -14.27
C HIS A 36 -20.30 -2.33 -15.44
N LEU A 37 -20.02 -3.63 -15.53
CA LEU A 37 -19.27 -4.24 -16.62
C LEU A 37 -20.22 -5.09 -17.48
N VAL A 38 -20.08 -4.95 -18.79
CA VAL A 38 -20.69 -5.82 -19.79
C VAL A 38 -19.58 -6.54 -20.52
N ALA A 39 -19.77 -7.82 -20.77
CA ALA A 39 -18.84 -8.63 -21.51
C ALA A 39 -19.49 -9.50 -22.57
N TYR A 40 -18.75 -9.76 -23.64
CA TYR A 40 -19.17 -10.61 -24.76
C TYR A 40 -18.20 -11.76 -24.90
N SER A 41 -18.74 -12.98 -24.93
CA SER A 41 -18.03 -14.22 -25.23
C SER A 41 -18.49 -14.72 -26.60
N ASP A 42 -17.53 -15.09 -27.42
CA ASP A 42 -17.75 -15.92 -28.61
C ASP A 42 -16.58 -16.91 -28.69
N ALA A 43 -16.88 -18.15 -29.05
CA ALA A 43 -15.90 -19.19 -29.22
C ALA A 43 -16.12 -19.95 -30.52
N ASP A 44 -15.19 -19.77 -31.46
CA ASP A 44 -15.06 -20.70 -32.58
C ASP A 44 -13.99 -21.77 -32.27
N TRP A 45 -13.78 -22.70 -33.20
CA TRP A 45 -12.81 -23.79 -33.07
C TRP A 45 -11.35 -23.30 -32.82
N ALA A 46 -11.10 -21.98 -32.88
CA ALA A 46 -9.77 -21.38 -32.75
C ALA A 46 -9.72 -20.04 -31.97
N GLY A 47 -10.69 -19.70 -31.12
CA GLY A 47 -10.79 -18.38 -30.50
C GLY A 47 -11.58 -18.35 -29.18
N VAL A 48 -11.17 -17.51 -28.22
CA VAL A 48 -12.03 -16.96 -27.16
C VAL A 48 -11.83 -15.47 -27.13
N LEU A 49 -12.92 -14.70 -27.28
CA LEU A 49 -12.92 -13.25 -27.12
C LEU A 49 -13.55 -12.80 -25.81
N ILE A 50 -12.93 -11.77 -25.22
CA ILE A 50 -13.38 -11.13 -23.99
C ILE A 50 -13.46 -9.63 -24.26
N LEU A 51 -14.63 -9.10 -24.63
CA LEU A 51 -14.83 -7.65 -24.59
C LEU A 51 -15.28 -7.29 -23.17
N VAL A 52 -14.67 -6.31 -22.51
CA VAL A 52 -15.22 -5.78 -21.25
C VAL A 52 -15.33 -4.26 -21.35
N GLY A 53 -16.54 -3.71 -21.13
CA GLY A 53 -16.81 -2.27 -21.12
C GLY A 53 -18.23 -1.95 -20.65
N PRO A 54 -18.58 -0.68 -20.44
CA PRO A 54 -19.97 -0.27 -20.21
C PRO A 54 -20.83 -0.53 -21.46
N PRO A 55 -22.17 -0.69 -21.34
CA PRO A 55 -23.04 -0.81 -22.49
C PRO A 55 -22.90 0.44 -23.36
N GLN A 56 -23.00 0.26 -24.68
CA GLN A 56 -22.94 1.36 -25.68
C GLN A 56 -21.59 2.07 -25.80
N GLY A 57 -20.48 1.37 -25.56
CA GLY A 57 -19.19 1.78 -26.12
C GLY A 57 -18.66 3.11 -25.61
N ASP A 58 -18.56 3.32 -24.30
CA ASP A 58 -17.82 4.49 -23.81
C ASP A 58 -16.31 4.26 -23.83
N ASN A 59 -15.83 3.14 -23.30
CA ASN A 59 -14.43 2.73 -23.36
C ASN A 59 -14.30 1.21 -23.41
N LEU A 60 -13.52 0.70 -24.35
CA LEU A 60 -13.12 -0.71 -24.36
C LEU A 60 -11.99 -0.93 -23.34
N VAL A 61 -12.19 -1.81 -22.36
CA VAL A 61 -11.25 -2.02 -21.24
C VAL A 61 -10.32 -3.21 -21.47
N SER A 62 -10.85 -4.31 -22.04
CA SER A 62 -10.09 -5.52 -22.33
C SER A 62 -10.62 -6.20 -23.58
N TRP A 63 -9.72 -6.76 -24.38
CA TRP A 63 -9.98 -7.60 -25.56
C TRP A 63 -8.84 -8.61 -25.75
N SER A 64 -9.16 -9.80 -26.26
CA SER A 64 -8.17 -10.84 -26.55
C SER A 64 -8.77 -11.83 -27.53
N SER A 65 -8.13 -12.14 -28.66
CA SER A 65 -8.53 -13.26 -29.52
C SER A 65 -7.41 -14.30 -29.51
N LYS A 66 -7.67 -15.48 -28.92
CA LYS A 66 -6.67 -16.53 -28.71
C LYS A 66 -7.21 -17.91 -29.06
N ARG A 67 -6.36 -18.74 -29.69
CA ARG A 67 -6.67 -20.14 -29.96
C ARG A 67 -6.82 -20.95 -28.67
N GLN A 68 -7.93 -21.67 -28.54
CA GLN A 68 -8.15 -22.58 -27.43
C GLN A 68 -7.03 -23.64 -27.40
N HIS A 69 -6.36 -23.79 -26.25
CA HIS A 69 -5.32 -24.79 -26.07
C HIS A 69 -5.87 -26.22 -26.00
N VAL A 70 -7.15 -26.36 -25.62
CA VAL A 70 -7.83 -27.65 -25.44
C VAL A 70 -8.89 -27.82 -26.51
N VAL A 71 -8.90 -28.98 -27.15
CA VAL A 71 -9.92 -29.33 -28.16
C VAL A 71 -11.26 -29.55 -27.45
N SER A 72 -12.29 -28.82 -27.88
CA SER A 72 -13.66 -28.98 -27.41
C SER A 72 -14.37 -30.07 -28.20
N ARG A 73 -15.20 -30.90 -27.54
CA ARG A 73 -15.93 -32.00 -28.19
C ARG A 73 -17.32 -31.59 -28.68
N SER A 74 -17.76 -30.38 -28.34
CA SER A 74 -19.01 -29.78 -28.82
C SER A 74 -18.91 -28.26 -28.87
N ASN A 75 -19.78 -27.61 -29.65
CA ASN A 75 -19.86 -26.14 -29.71
C ASN A 75 -20.27 -25.53 -28.36
N ALA A 76 -21.18 -26.19 -27.63
CA ALA A 76 -21.59 -25.75 -26.29
C ALA A 76 -20.44 -25.78 -25.28
N GLU A 77 -19.54 -26.77 -25.37
CA GLU A 77 -18.33 -26.84 -24.54
C GLU A 77 -17.33 -25.72 -24.87
N ALA A 78 -17.11 -25.44 -26.16
CA ALA A 78 -16.22 -24.37 -26.60
C ALA A 78 -16.71 -22.99 -26.11
N GLU A 79 -18.00 -22.73 -26.27
CA GLU A 79 -18.67 -21.51 -25.80
C GLU A 79 -18.62 -21.37 -24.28
N TYR A 80 -18.86 -22.46 -23.56
CA TYR A 80 -18.80 -22.44 -22.11
C TYR A 80 -17.39 -22.13 -21.57
N ARG A 81 -16.34 -22.66 -22.22
CA ARG A 81 -14.96 -22.28 -21.91
C ARG A 81 -14.68 -20.81 -22.22
N GLY A 82 -15.28 -20.28 -23.28
CA GLY A 82 -15.27 -18.85 -23.57
C GLY A 82 -15.84 -18.02 -22.41
N ILE A 83 -17.04 -18.40 -21.94
CA ILE A 83 -17.69 -17.79 -20.78
C ILE A 83 -16.79 -17.87 -19.55
N ALA A 84 -16.18 -19.02 -19.26
CA ALA A 84 -15.30 -19.18 -18.10
C ALA A 84 -14.11 -18.21 -18.12
N ASN A 85 -13.47 -18.03 -19.27
CA ASN A 85 -12.39 -17.06 -19.44
C ASN A 85 -12.88 -15.62 -19.26
N VAL A 86 -14.02 -15.26 -19.84
CA VAL A 86 -14.65 -13.94 -19.65
C VAL A 86 -14.96 -13.69 -18.19
N VAL A 87 -15.50 -14.68 -17.47
CA VAL A 87 -15.80 -14.58 -16.04
C VAL A 87 -14.52 -14.40 -15.22
N ALA A 88 -13.43 -15.06 -15.59
CA ALA A 88 -12.14 -14.90 -14.93
C ALA A 88 -11.57 -13.48 -15.08
N GLU A 89 -11.55 -12.95 -16.31
CA GLU A 89 -11.13 -11.57 -16.59
C GLU A 89 -12.05 -10.54 -15.91
N ALA A 90 -13.36 -10.73 -15.96
CA ALA A 90 -14.32 -9.88 -15.27
C ALA A 90 -14.09 -9.88 -13.76
N ALA A 91 -13.83 -11.05 -13.16
CA ALA A 91 -13.52 -11.15 -11.73
C ALA A 91 -12.22 -10.42 -11.39
N TRP A 92 -11.20 -10.51 -12.26
CA TRP A 92 -9.96 -9.77 -12.10
C TRP A 92 -10.18 -8.25 -12.17
N LEU A 93 -10.91 -7.75 -13.17
CA LEU A 93 -11.25 -6.33 -13.32
C LEU A 93 -12.08 -5.80 -12.14
N ARG A 94 -13.06 -6.57 -11.65
CA ARG A 94 -13.82 -6.20 -10.45
C ARG A 94 -12.92 -6.02 -9.24
N ASN A 95 -11.96 -6.93 -9.04
CA ASN A 95 -10.98 -6.82 -7.94
C ASN A 95 -10.04 -5.63 -8.12
N LEU A 96 -9.58 -5.35 -9.34
CA LEU A 96 -8.76 -4.18 -9.63
C LEU A 96 -9.50 -2.87 -9.33
N LEU A 97 -10.75 -2.75 -9.76
CA LEU A 97 -11.59 -1.59 -9.48
C LEU A 97 -11.87 -1.43 -7.99
N LEU A 98 -12.05 -2.53 -7.25
CA LEU A 98 -12.14 -2.52 -5.79
C LEU A 98 -10.86 -1.96 -5.15
N GLU A 99 -9.68 -2.36 -5.60
CA GLU A 99 -8.40 -1.84 -5.10
C GLU A 99 -8.19 -0.35 -5.44
N LEU A 100 -8.71 0.11 -6.58
CA LEU A 100 -8.74 1.52 -6.99
C LEU A 100 -9.82 2.34 -6.28
N SER A 101 -10.54 1.76 -5.31
CA SER A 101 -11.63 2.40 -4.55
C SER A 101 -12.87 2.75 -5.39
N CYS A 102 -13.12 2.01 -6.47
CA CYS A 102 -14.29 2.10 -7.33
C CYS A 102 -15.09 0.78 -7.32
N PRO A 103 -15.73 0.40 -6.20
CA PRO A 103 -16.47 -0.85 -6.10
C PRO A 103 -17.65 -0.90 -7.08
N LEU A 104 -17.77 -1.99 -7.82
CA LEU A 104 -18.93 -2.23 -8.69
C LEU A 104 -20.08 -2.85 -7.87
N SER A 105 -21.19 -2.13 -7.75
CA SER A 105 -22.37 -2.59 -7.01
C SER A 105 -23.24 -3.57 -7.81
N ARG A 106 -23.15 -3.55 -9.14
CA ARG A 106 -23.96 -4.39 -10.05
C ARG A 106 -23.19 -5.62 -10.52
N ALA A 107 -23.92 -6.70 -10.81
CA ALA A 107 -23.38 -7.91 -11.41
C ALA A 107 -22.82 -7.62 -12.81
N THR A 108 -21.72 -8.28 -13.18
CA THR A 108 -21.19 -8.23 -14.54
C THR A 108 -22.11 -9.03 -15.47
N VAL A 109 -22.54 -8.42 -16.56
CA VAL A 109 -23.40 -9.06 -17.57
C VAL A 109 -22.50 -9.71 -18.61
N VAL A 110 -22.64 -11.01 -18.85
CA VAL A 110 -21.90 -11.76 -19.86
C VAL A 110 -22.87 -12.23 -20.94
N PHE A 111 -22.64 -11.82 -22.17
CA PHE A 111 -23.41 -12.21 -23.34
C PHE A 111 -22.72 -13.34 -24.10
N CYS A 112 -23.47 -14.38 -24.49
CA CYS A 112 -23.04 -15.43 -25.43
C CYS A 112 -24.15 -15.74 -26.44
N ASP A 113 -23.81 -16.27 -27.60
CA ASP A 113 -24.81 -16.65 -28.63
C ASP A 113 -25.35 -18.09 -28.44
N ASN A 114 -24.78 -18.86 -27.51
CA ASN A 114 -25.15 -20.25 -27.28
C ASN A 114 -26.07 -20.44 -26.08
N VAL A 115 -27.35 -20.69 -26.37
CA VAL A 115 -28.40 -20.94 -25.37
C VAL A 115 -28.05 -22.12 -24.44
N SER A 116 -27.43 -23.19 -24.95
CA SER A 116 -27.03 -24.33 -24.13
C SER A 116 -25.96 -23.97 -23.10
N ALA A 117 -25.00 -23.11 -23.47
CA ALA A 117 -23.96 -22.64 -22.55
C ALA A 117 -24.56 -21.74 -21.45
N MET A 118 -25.52 -20.90 -21.78
CA MET A 118 -26.26 -20.07 -20.81
C MET A 118 -27.07 -20.90 -19.80
N TYR A 119 -27.73 -21.97 -20.26
CA TYR A 119 -28.41 -22.91 -19.35
C TYR A 119 -27.44 -23.66 -18.44
N LEU A 120 -26.28 -24.08 -18.95
CA LEU A 120 -25.24 -24.74 -18.16
C LEU A 120 -24.69 -23.84 -17.03
N ALA A 121 -24.63 -22.53 -17.26
CA ALA A 121 -24.19 -21.54 -16.27
C ALA A 121 -25.23 -21.30 -15.16
N SER A 122 -26.52 -21.47 -15.49
CA SER A 122 -27.63 -21.14 -14.59
C SER A 122 -28.15 -22.35 -13.78
N ASN A 123 -27.94 -23.59 -14.27
CA ASN A 123 -28.53 -24.79 -13.66
C ASN A 123 -27.53 -25.52 -12.75
N PRO A 124 -27.73 -25.61 -11.42
CA PRO A 124 -26.79 -26.26 -10.52
C PRO A 124 -26.78 -27.80 -10.57
N VAL A 125 -27.81 -28.46 -11.11
CA VAL A 125 -28.06 -29.92 -10.91
C VAL A 125 -27.42 -30.83 -11.98
N GLN A 126 -27.02 -30.29 -13.12
CA GLN A 126 -26.59 -31.12 -14.25
C GLN A 126 -25.07 -31.39 -14.19
N HIS A 127 -24.69 -32.60 -13.74
CA HIS A 127 -23.29 -33.01 -13.52
C HIS A 127 -22.83 -34.24 -14.34
N GLN A 128 -23.77 -35.02 -14.91
CA GLN A 128 -23.44 -36.41 -15.25
C GLN A 128 -22.73 -36.65 -16.59
N ARG A 129 -22.44 -35.62 -17.42
CA ARG A 129 -21.84 -35.80 -18.76
C ARG A 129 -20.69 -34.87 -19.18
N THR A 130 -20.16 -33.99 -18.32
CA THR A 130 -19.17 -32.95 -18.71
C THR A 130 -17.89 -32.92 -17.85
N LYS A 131 -17.29 -34.09 -17.57
CA LYS A 131 -16.05 -34.21 -16.76
C LYS A 131 -14.86 -33.38 -17.25
N HIS A 132 -14.78 -33.07 -18.55
CA HIS A 132 -13.67 -32.29 -19.14
C HIS A 132 -13.83 -30.76 -19.04
N VAL A 133 -14.90 -30.29 -18.37
CA VAL A 133 -15.23 -28.86 -18.17
C VAL A 133 -15.64 -28.60 -16.71
N GLU A 134 -15.42 -29.57 -15.82
CA GLU A 134 -15.99 -29.58 -14.47
C GLU A 134 -15.49 -28.40 -13.63
N ILE A 135 -14.20 -28.05 -13.73
CA ILE A 135 -13.60 -26.92 -13.01
C ILE A 135 -14.20 -25.58 -13.48
N ASP A 136 -14.26 -25.34 -14.79
CA ASP A 136 -14.84 -24.12 -15.37
C ASP A 136 -16.32 -23.99 -15.00
N LEU A 137 -17.03 -25.11 -14.96
CA LEU A 137 -18.45 -25.18 -14.63
C LEU A 137 -18.72 -24.86 -13.16
N HIS A 138 -17.93 -25.39 -12.25
CA HIS A 138 -18.00 -24.99 -10.84
C HIS A 138 -17.66 -23.51 -10.66
N PHE A 139 -16.59 -23.03 -11.30
CA PHE A 139 -16.14 -21.64 -11.19
C PHE A 139 -17.21 -20.64 -11.67
N VAL A 140 -17.78 -20.83 -12.85
CA VAL A 140 -18.80 -19.91 -13.38
C VAL A 140 -20.07 -19.96 -12.52
N ARG A 141 -20.53 -21.16 -12.13
CA ARG A 141 -21.73 -21.31 -11.29
C ARG A 141 -21.57 -20.67 -9.92
N GLU A 142 -20.41 -20.81 -9.30
CA GLU A 142 -20.11 -20.14 -8.02
C GLU A 142 -20.24 -18.61 -8.16
N ARG A 143 -19.68 -18.04 -9.22
CA ARG A 143 -19.77 -16.58 -9.48
C ARG A 143 -21.19 -16.11 -9.76
N VAL A 144 -21.99 -16.92 -10.45
CA VAL A 144 -23.42 -16.66 -10.68
C VAL A 144 -24.22 -16.77 -9.37
N ALA A 145 -23.97 -17.79 -8.55
CA ALA A 145 -24.64 -18.01 -7.28
C ALA A 145 -24.36 -16.90 -6.25
N ILE A 146 -23.13 -16.38 -6.21
CA ILE A 146 -22.76 -15.21 -5.39
C ILE A 146 -23.42 -13.92 -5.92
N GLY A 147 -23.95 -13.92 -7.15
CA GLY A 147 -24.58 -12.76 -7.79
C GLY A 147 -23.59 -11.78 -8.40
N HIS A 148 -22.32 -12.17 -8.56
CA HIS A 148 -21.30 -11.32 -9.19
C HIS A 148 -21.39 -11.29 -10.72
N VAL A 149 -21.97 -12.33 -11.33
CA VAL A 149 -22.09 -12.49 -12.78
C VAL A 149 -23.51 -12.92 -13.16
N ARG A 150 -23.98 -12.44 -14.30
CA ARG A 150 -25.20 -12.91 -14.96
C ARG A 150 -24.90 -13.22 -16.42
N VAL A 151 -25.27 -14.42 -16.87
CA VAL A 151 -25.06 -14.86 -18.26
C VAL A 151 -26.38 -14.74 -19.03
N PHE A 152 -26.37 -14.08 -20.19
CA PHE A 152 -27.53 -13.91 -21.07
C PHE A 152 -27.21 -14.31 -22.50
N HIS A 153 -28.23 -14.76 -23.22
CA HIS A 153 -28.13 -14.96 -24.65
C HIS A 153 -28.20 -13.62 -25.40
N VAL A 154 -27.39 -13.45 -26.44
CA VAL A 154 -27.43 -12.30 -27.35
C VAL A 154 -27.61 -12.75 -28.81
N PRO A 155 -28.49 -12.11 -29.61
CA PRO A 155 -28.58 -12.40 -31.04
C PRO A 155 -27.32 -11.96 -31.81
N PHE A 156 -27.05 -12.62 -32.95
CA PHE A 156 -25.92 -12.34 -33.84
C PHE A 156 -25.73 -10.86 -34.19
N ALA A 157 -26.82 -10.12 -34.45
CA ALA A 157 -26.76 -8.70 -34.79
C ALA A 157 -26.22 -7.79 -33.66
N TYR A 158 -26.13 -8.31 -32.42
CA TYR A 158 -25.64 -7.58 -31.24
C TYR A 158 -24.47 -8.30 -30.57
N GLN A 159 -23.91 -9.34 -31.19
CA GLN A 159 -22.76 -10.08 -30.71
C GLN A 159 -21.48 -9.39 -31.19
N TYR A 160 -21.07 -8.32 -30.49
CA TYR A 160 -19.87 -7.56 -30.85
C TYR A 160 -18.60 -8.40 -30.85
N ALA A 161 -18.61 -9.56 -30.20
CA ALA A 161 -17.47 -10.47 -30.24
C ALA A 161 -17.20 -11.06 -31.64
N ASP A 162 -18.22 -11.14 -32.49
CA ASP A 162 -18.12 -11.78 -33.80
C ASP A 162 -17.16 -11.06 -34.76
N ILE A 163 -16.87 -9.76 -34.52
CA ILE A 163 -15.90 -9.01 -35.35
C ILE A 163 -14.47 -9.60 -35.26
N PHE A 164 -14.18 -10.38 -34.22
CA PHE A 164 -12.85 -10.96 -33.98
C PHE A 164 -12.72 -12.43 -34.37
N THR A 165 -13.83 -13.12 -34.60
CA THR A 165 -13.89 -14.58 -34.83
C THR A 165 -14.51 -14.91 -36.19
N LYS A 166 -15.45 -14.10 -36.69
CA LYS A 166 -16.25 -14.40 -37.88
C LYS A 166 -15.99 -13.41 -39.01
N GLY A 167 -16.14 -13.89 -40.24
CA GLY A 167 -16.13 -13.03 -41.44
C GLY A 167 -17.46 -12.29 -41.58
N LEU A 168 -17.56 -11.09 -41.02
CA LEU A 168 -18.79 -10.31 -41.03
C LEU A 168 -19.11 -9.62 -42.37
N PRO A 169 -20.39 -9.41 -42.71
CA PRO A 169 -20.81 -8.48 -43.76
C PRO A 169 -20.31 -7.06 -43.49
N SER A 170 -20.01 -6.30 -44.55
CA SER A 170 -19.38 -4.98 -44.42
C SER A 170 -20.16 -4.00 -43.56
N SER A 171 -21.49 -3.98 -43.64
CA SER A 171 -22.33 -3.10 -42.81
C SER A 171 -22.18 -3.41 -41.32
N LEU A 172 -22.39 -4.69 -40.96
CA LEU A 172 -22.29 -5.15 -39.57
C LEU A 172 -20.87 -4.98 -38.99
N PHE A 173 -19.84 -5.19 -39.83
CA PHE A 173 -18.46 -4.94 -39.43
C PHE A 173 -18.22 -3.47 -39.07
N LEU A 174 -18.75 -2.52 -39.87
CA LEU A 174 -18.61 -1.09 -39.61
C LEU A 174 -19.38 -0.69 -38.35
N ASP A 175 -20.61 -1.19 -38.17
CA ASP A 175 -21.43 -0.94 -36.98
C ASP A 175 -20.72 -1.42 -35.71
N PHE A 176 -20.14 -2.63 -35.73
CA PHE A 176 -19.39 -3.18 -34.60
C PHE A 176 -18.09 -2.40 -34.34
N ARG A 177 -17.33 -2.04 -35.38
CA ARG A 177 -16.12 -1.23 -35.23
C ARG A 177 -16.43 0.12 -34.58
N ASP A 178 -17.48 0.79 -35.02
CA ASP A 178 -17.88 2.08 -34.52
C ASP A 178 -18.44 1.98 -33.09
N SER A 179 -19.11 0.86 -32.74
CA SER A 179 -19.56 0.53 -31.38
C SER A 179 -18.41 0.21 -30.41
N LEU A 180 -17.25 -0.20 -30.93
CA LEU A 180 -16.01 -0.42 -30.17
C LEU A 180 -15.14 0.84 -30.07
N ASN A 181 -15.65 2.02 -30.46
CA ASN A 181 -14.93 3.30 -30.47
C ASN A 181 -13.68 3.35 -31.34
N ILE A 182 -13.65 2.57 -32.42
CA ILE A 182 -12.60 2.66 -33.43
C ILE A 182 -13.08 3.61 -34.52
N ARG A 183 -12.76 4.90 -34.37
CA ARG A 183 -13.28 5.98 -35.24
C ARG A 183 -12.15 6.93 -35.67
N VAL A 184 -12.45 7.80 -36.63
CA VAL A 184 -11.56 8.89 -37.01
C VAL A 184 -11.64 9.99 -35.94
N PRO A 185 -10.51 10.60 -35.52
CA PRO A 185 -10.51 11.73 -34.59
C PRO A 185 -11.42 12.85 -35.09
N PRO A 186 -12.32 13.40 -34.26
CA PRO A 186 -12.92 14.70 -34.54
C PRO A 186 -11.80 15.75 -34.60
N ASP A 187 -11.89 16.72 -35.52
CA ASP A 187 -10.90 17.81 -35.69
C ASP A 187 -10.69 18.68 -34.42
N GLN A 188 -11.48 18.46 -33.37
CA GLN A 188 -11.28 19.01 -32.04
C GLN A 188 -11.64 17.95 -30.99
N THR A 189 -10.67 17.37 -30.27
CA THR A 189 -11.00 16.73 -28.98
C THR A 189 -9.81 16.62 -28.03
N THR A 190 -10.08 17.01 -26.79
CA THR A 190 -9.29 16.91 -25.56
C THR A 190 -9.21 15.48 -24.98
N GLY A 191 -9.41 14.44 -25.79
CA GLY A 191 -9.39 13.03 -25.39
C GLY A 191 -8.06 12.32 -25.73
N LEU A 192 -7.71 11.27 -25.00
CA LEU A 192 -6.54 10.44 -25.29
C LEU A 192 -6.86 9.49 -26.45
N ILE A 193 -6.11 9.62 -27.55
CA ILE A 193 -6.25 8.77 -28.74
C ILE A 193 -5.08 7.79 -28.78
N LEU A 194 -5.38 6.49 -28.76
CA LEU A 194 -4.39 5.46 -29.06
C LEU A 194 -4.39 5.20 -30.56
N THR A 195 -3.44 5.82 -31.27
CA THR A 195 -3.26 5.64 -32.71
C THR A 195 -2.25 4.53 -33.01
N CYS A 196 -2.50 3.76 -34.07
CA CYS A 196 -1.58 2.74 -34.58
C CYS A 196 -0.44 3.38 -35.40
N SER A 197 0.23 4.39 -34.85
CA SER A 197 1.25 5.15 -35.58
C SER A 197 2.46 5.42 -34.71
N LYS A 198 3.31 4.39 -34.54
CA LYS A 198 4.76 4.52 -34.31
C LYS A 198 5.49 3.18 -34.46
N GLN A 199 6.11 2.98 -35.63
CA GLN A 199 7.44 2.37 -35.89
C GLN A 199 7.52 1.85 -37.34
N ILE A 200 7.70 2.77 -38.29
CA ILE A 200 8.41 2.45 -39.54
C ILE A 200 9.43 3.58 -39.72
N ALA A 201 10.50 3.54 -38.94
CA ALA A 201 11.69 4.34 -39.21
C ALA A 201 12.73 3.44 -39.88
N SER A 202 12.91 3.66 -41.18
CA SER A 202 14.12 3.48 -41.98
C SER A 202 15.18 2.48 -41.49
N ASN A 203 15.19 1.28 -42.07
CA ASN A 203 16.30 0.75 -42.89
C ASN A 203 16.20 -0.79 -42.98
N GLY A 204 16.08 -1.32 -44.21
CA GLY A 204 16.11 -2.76 -44.50
C GLY A 204 14.74 -3.39 -44.76
N SER A 205 14.72 -4.31 -45.73
CA SER A 205 13.54 -4.90 -46.37
C SER A 205 12.35 -5.28 -45.45
N PRO A 206 11.11 -4.86 -45.75
CA PRO A 206 9.95 -5.00 -44.85
C PRO A 206 9.30 -6.40 -44.80
N PHE A 207 9.78 -7.38 -45.57
CA PHE A 207 9.07 -8.66 -45.75
C PHE A 207 9.33 -9.72 -44.67
N LEU A 208 10.40 -9.59 -43.87
CA LEU A 208 10.79 -10.63 -42.88
C LEU A 208 10.48 -10.27 -41.42
N ASN A 209 10.33 -8.98 -41.08
CA ASN A 209 10.09 -8.56 -39.69
C ASN A 209 8.63 -8.66 -39.23
N MET A 210 7.69 -8.92 -40.14
CA MET A 210 6.25 -8.95 -39.82
C MET A 210 5.79 -10.26 -39.15
N ILE A 211 6.60 -11.33 -39.18
CA ILE A 211 6.21 -12.67 -38.72
C ILE A 211 6.71 -12.99 -37.29
N SER A 212 7.54 -12.14 -36.66
CA SER A 212 8.13 -12.45 -35.35
C SER A 212 7.84 -11.46 -34.21
N MET A 213 6.90 -10.51 -34.37
CA MET A 213 6.63 -9.56 -33.31
C MET A 213 5.60 -10.10 -32.31
N ASN A 214 6.10 -10.66 -31.21
CA ASN A 214 5.34 -10.80 -29.98
C ASN A 214 5.13 -9.40 -29.37
N PHE A 215 4.09 -8.69 -29.81
CA PHE A 215 3.70 -7.42 -29.18
C PHE A 215 3.10 -7.70 -27.79
N THR A 216 3.72 -7.17 -26.75
CA THR A 216 3.15 -7.14 -25.40
C THR A 216 2.33 -5.88 -25.20
N MET A 217 1.25 -5.97 -24.41
CA MET A 217 0.31 -4.87 -24.13
C MET A 217 0.95 -3.60 -23.53
N SER A 218 2.22 -3.66 -23.13
CA SER A 218 3.02 -2.53 -22.62
C SER A 218 3.29 -1.44 -23.65
N ASP A 219 3.21 -1.74 -24.94
CA ASP A 219 3.69 -0.81 -25.98
C ASP A 219 2.64 0.24 -26.38
N TYR A 220 1.42 0.14 -25.84
CA TYR A 220 0.28 0.98 -26.19
C TYR A 220 -0.21 1.93 -25.09
N VAL A 221 0.19 1.76 -23.83
CA VAL A 221 -0.24 2.64 -22.73
C VAL A 221 0.89 3.61 -22.38
N CYS A 222 0.63 4.92 -22.43
CA CYS A 222 1.63 5.94 -22.11
C CYS A 222 2.15 5.76 -20.67
N ASP A 223 3.46 5.95 -20.51
CA ASP A 223 4.18 5.83 -19.24
C ASP A 223 3.57 6.62 -18.08
N GLU A 224 3.01 7.80 -18.38
CA GLU A 224 2.38 8.67 -17.40
C GLU A 224 1.13 8.02 -16.78
N LEU A 225 0.31 7.36 -17.61
CA LEU A 225 -0.89 6.67 -17.16
C LEU A 225 -0.56 5.46 -16.29
N ILE A 226 0.51 4.73 -16.63
CA ILE A 226 0.99 3.60 -15.82
C ILE A 226 1.37 4.09 -14.42
N VAL A 227 2.14 5.18 -14.34
CA VAL A 227 2.54 5.78 -13.07
C VAL A 227 1.32 6.28 -12.27
N GLU A 228 0.35 6.92 -12.92
CA GLU A 228 -0.86 7.43 -12.26
C GLU A 228 -1.73 6.30 -11.70
N ILE A 229 -1.90 5.19 -12.45
CA ILE A 229 -2.63 4.01 -12.00
C ILE A 229 -1.91 3.39 -10.79
N LEU A 230 -0.60 3.16 -10.92
CA LEU A 230 0.20 2.57 -9.85
C LEU A 230 0.21 3.42 -8.56
N GLN A 231 0.15 4.75 -8.67
CA GLN A 231 0.04 5.66 -7.52
C GLN A 231 -1.26 5.51 -6.73
N LYS A 232 -2.34 5.07 -7.38
CA LYS A 232 -3.65 4.90 -6.73
C LYS A 232 -3.77 3.55 -6.00
N LEU A 233 -2.97 2.56 -6.42
CA LEU A 233 -2.99 1.20 -5.88
C LEU A 233 -2.33 1.07 -4.49
N PRO A 234 -2.76 0.10 -3.67
CA PRO A 234 -2.17 -0.14 -2.37
C PRO A 234 -0.74 -0.73 -2.50
N PRO A 235 0.15 -0.51 -1.51
CA PRO A 235 1.56 -0.96 -1.59
C PRO A 235 1.75 -2.44 -1.93
N LYS A 236 0.91 -3.30 -1.35
CA LYS A 236 0.94 -4.74 -1.59
C LYS A 236 0.74 -5.11 -3.06
N SER A 237 -0.13 -4.40 -3.75
CA SER A 237 -0.40 -4.62 -5.17
C SER A 237 0.71 -4.04 -6.04
N VAL A 238 1.17 -2.83 -5.70
CA VAL A 238 2.31 -2.19 -6.39
C VAL A 238 3.54 -3.08 -6.40
N ILE A 239 3.91 -3.70 -5.27
CA ILE A 239 5.06 -4.61 -5.21
C ILE A 239 4.88 -5.87 -6.08
N ARG A 240 3.67 -6.38 -6.25
CA ARG A 240 3.45 -7.52 -7.17
C ARG A 240 3.77 -7.14 -8.61
N PHE A 241 3.62 -5.87 -8.99
CA PHE A 241 3.96 -5.40 -10.33
C PHE A 241 5.47 -5.29 -10.56
N THR A 242 6.30 -5.29 -9.51
CA THR A 242 7.76 -5.26 -9.68
C THR A 242 8.30 -6.56 -10.29
N SER A 243 7.55 -7.67 -10.22
CA SER A 243 7.93 -8.94 -10.87
C SER A 243 7.41 -9.10 -12.30
N VAL A 244 6.68 -8.12 -12.84
CA VAL A 244 6.10 -8.21 -14.19
C VAL A 244 7.17 -8.00 -15.27
N SER A 245 8.03 -7.00 -15.12
CA SER A 245 9.16 -6.77 -16.02
C SER A 245 10.22 -5.86 -15.40
N LYS A 246 11.43 -5.84 -15.99
CA LYS A 246 12.52 -4.92 -15.58
C LYS A 246 12.13 -3.44 -15.69
N SER A 247 11.34 -3.08 -16.71
CA SER A 247 10.83 -1.72 -16.91
C SER A 247 9.90 -1.30 -15.76
N TRP A 248 8.94 -2.16 -15.41
CA TRP A 248 8.02 -1.91 -14.28
C TRP A 248 8.75 -1.85 -12.95
N PHE A 249 9.70 -2.76 -12.71
CA PHE A 249 10.58 -2.73 -11.55
C PHE A 249 11.30 -1.37 -11.43
N SER A 250 11.99 -0.93 -12.49
CA SER A 250 12.73 0.33 -12.47
C SER A 250 11.84 1.55 -12.18
N ARG A 251 10.59 1.54 -12.66
CA ARG A 251 9.61 2.62 -12.45
C ARG A 251 9.09 2.68 -11.03
N ILE A 252 8.67 1.54 -10.49
CA ILE A 252 8.10 1.44 -9.15
C ILE A 252 9.16 1.76 -8.09
N VAL A 253 10.40 1.41 -8.37
CA VAL A 253 11.51 1.48 -7.43
C VAL A 253 12.28 2.82 -7.57
N CYS A 254 11.82 3.71 -8.46
CA CYS A 254 12.32 5.07 -8.63
C CYS A 254 11.94 5.97 -7.44
N HIS A 255 12.87 6.84 -7.00
CA HIS A 255 12.65 7.80 -5.91
C HIS A 255 11.39 8.64 -6.12
N ASP A 256 11.20 9.22 -7.31
CA ASP A 256 10.06 10.10 -7.57
C ASP A 256 8.72 9.37 -7.45
N PHE A 257 8.66 8.11 -7.87
CA PHE A 257 7.47 7.29 -7.71
C PHE A 257 7.21 6.99 -6.23
N VAL A 258 8.25 6.60 -5.48
CA VAL A 258 8.15 6.30 -4.05
C VAL A 258 7.70 7.51 -3.25
N HIS A 259 8.29 8.67 -3.51
CA HIS A 259 7.91 9.92 -2.86
C HIS A 259 6.47 10.32 -3.20
N LYS A 260 6.08 10.30 -4.48
CA LYS A 260 4.69 10.61 -4.90
C LYS A 260 3.67 9.65 -4.30
N HIS A 261 3.98 8.36 -4.25
CA HIS A 261 3.10 7.36 -3.63
C HIS A 261 2.98 7.55 -2.12
N ALA A 262 4.09 7.82 -1.42
CA ALA A 262 4.08 8.10 0.01
C ALA A 262 3.24 9.35 0.34
N LEU A 263 3.37 10.41 -0.45
CA LEU A 263 2.52 11.61 -0.32
C LEU A 263 1.04 11.29 -0.56
N GLN A 264 0.72 10.48 -1.56
CA GLN A 264 -0.66 10.07 -1.82
C GLN A 264 -1.21 9.15 -0.72
N ALA A 265 -0.37 8.31 -0.13
CA ALA A 265 -0.73 7.47 1.01
C ALA A 265 -0.95 8.30 2.28
N ALA A 266 -0.20 9.38 2.48
CA ALA A 266 -0.37 10.30 3.60
C ALA A 266 -1.69 11.08 3.56
N LYS A 267 -2.31 11.24 2.37
CA LYS A 267 -3.66 11.81 2.22
C LYS A 267 -4.79 10.85 2.61
N LYS A 268 -4.51 9.55 2.68
CA LYS A 268 -5.48 8.54 3.10
C LYS A 268 -5.46 8.42 4.63
N PRO A 269 -6.58 8.04 5.28
CA PRO A 269 -6.60 7.84 6.73
C PRO A 269 -5.51 6.87 7.14
N GLN A 270 -4.70 7.28 8.11
CA GLN A 270 -3.56 6.49 8.56
C GLN A 270 -4.02 5.20 9.23
N LYS A 271 -3.09 4.26 9.38
CA LYS A 271 -3.36 3.02 10.09
C LYS A 271 -2.75 3.08 11.47
N VAL A 272 -3.55 2.75 12.47
CA VAL A 272 -3.10 2.63 13.84
C VAL A 272 -2.68 1.19 14.07
N PHE A 273 -1.41 1.03 14.42
CA PHE A 273 -0.81 -0.23 14.79
C PHE A 273 -0.86 -0.39 16.30
N ILE A 274 -1.46 -1.48 16.75
CA ILE A 274 -1.65 -1.78 18.17
C ILE A 274 -0.95 -3.09 18.50
N ARG A 275 -0.05 -3.05 19.47
CA ARG A 275 0.61 -4.24 20.04
C ARG A 275 -0.18 -4.73 21.25
N HIS A 276 -0.51 -6.01 21.23
CA HIS A 276 -1.22 -6.71 22.31
C HIS A 276 -0.30 -7.75 22.96
N LEU A 277 -0.54 -8.00 24.24
CA LEU A 277 0.05 -9.07 25.02
C LEU A 277 -1.07 -9.94 25.59
N THR A 278 -0.97 -11.25 25.42
CA THR A 278 -1.86 -12.22 26.08
C THR A 278 -1.08 -13.16 26.95
N TYR A 279 -1.74 -13.57 28.04
CA TYR A 279 -1.28 -14.61 28.94
C TYR A 279 -2.21 -15.81 28.77
N PHE A 280 -1.75 -16.86 28.10
CA PHE A 280 -2.53 -18.09 27.93
C PHE A 280 -1.66 -19.30 28.26
N ASN A 281 -2.15 -20.22 29.11
CA ASN A 281 -1.43 -21.43 29.52
C ASN A 281 0.02 -21.19 29.98
N LYS A 282 0.26 -20.15 30.80
CA LYS A 282 1.61 -19.74 31.27
C LYS A 282 2.59 -19.31 30.16
N ARG A 283 2.13 -19.15 28.92
CA ARG A 283 2.90 -18.57 27.81
C ARG A 283 2.44 -17.14 27.56
N VAL A 284 3.42 -16.25 27.46
CA VAL A 284 3.22 -14.86 27.05
C VAL A 284 3.32 -14.81 25.53
N GLN A 285 2.27 -14.34 24.86
CA GLN A 285 2.27 -14.18 23.42
C GLN A 285 1.96 -12.73 23.06
N SER A 286 2.84 -12.11 22.28
CA SER A 286 2.58 -10.82 21.66
C SER A 286 1.99 -11.01 20.27
N PHE A 287 0.99 -10.20 19.94
CA PHE A 287 0.45 -10.14 18.59
C PHE A 287 0.02 -8.71 18.25
N TYR A 288 -0.31 -8.46 16.99
CA TYR A 288 -0.49 -7.12 16.47
C TYR A 288 -1.77 -7.01 15.66
N THR A 289 -2.42 -5.86 15.77
CA THR A 289 -3.59 -5.51 14.97
C THR A 289 -3.40 -4.16 14.29
N LEU A 290 -4.00 -4.03 13.11
CA LEU A 290 -3.90 -2.84 12.27
C LEU A 290 -5.32 -2.31 12.01
N HIS A 291 -5.58 -1.08 12.44
CA HIS A 291 -6.90 -0.45 12.39
C HIS A 291 -6.84 0.80 11.55
N SER A 292 -7.94 1.15 10.86
CA SER A 292 -8.09 2.53 10.38
C SER A 292 -8.33 3.46 11.57
N GLU A 293 -7.89 4.72 11.50
CA GLU A 293 -8.16 5.71 12.56
C GLU A 293 -9.66 5.88 12.87
N ASP A 294 -10.52 5.78 11.86
CA ASP A 294 -11.99 5.86 11.98
C ASP A 294 -12.65 4.57 12.50
N GLN A 295 -11.89 3.48 12.62
CA GLN A 295 -12.38 2.16 13.03
C GLN A 295 -11.57 1.60 14.19
N LEU A 296 -11.18 2.48 15.13
CA LEU A 296 -10.49 2.04 16.33
C LEU A 296 -11.42 1.14 17.19
N PRO A 297 -10.84 0.12 17.85
CA PRO A 297 -11.62 -0.76 18.69
C PRO A 297 -11.98 -0.02 19.98
N LEU A 298 -13.18 0.54 20.05
CA LEU A 298 -13.69 1.24 21.22
C LEU A 298 -14.51 0.28 22.09
N SER A 299 -14.43 0.43 23.41
CA SER A 299 -14.98 -0.53 24.36
C SER A 299 -16.51 -0.72 24.26
N SER A 300 -16.94 -1.90 23.81
CA SER A 300 -18.16 -2.57 24.29
C SER A 300 -17.75 -3.67 25.29
N LYS A 301 -18.61 -4.02 26.25
CA LYS A 301 -18.32 -4.92 27.40
C LYS A 301 -17.66 -6.28 27.09
N HIS A 302 -17.53 -6.67 25.81
CA HIS A 302 -17.07 -7.99 25.36
C HIS A 302 -15.74 -7.96 24.57
N GLY A 303 -15.09 -6.80 24.41
CA GLY A 303 -13.93 -6.64 23.53
C GLY A 303 -14.32 -6.74 22.04
N TYR A 304 -13.36 -6.55 21.13
CA TYR A 304 -13.62 -6.64 19.69
C TYR A 304 -13.20 -8.01 19.12
N ILE A 305 -13.97 -8.51 18.16
CA ILE A 305 -13.76 -9.78 17.45
C ILE A 305 -13.51 -9.46 15.97
N GLY A 306 -12.50 -10.09 15.36
CA GLY A 306 -12.45 -10.17 13.88
C GLY A 306 -11.23 -9.61 13.17
N ILE A 307 -10.08 -9.40 13.83
CA ILE A 307 -8.85 -9.05 13.09
C ILE A 307 -7.89 -10.23 13.08
N THR A 308 -7.47 -10.62 11.87
CA THR A 308 -6.38 -11.56 11.67
C THR A 308 -5.10 -10.98 12.26
N PRO A 309 -4.50 -11.62 13.28
CA PRO A 309 -3.22 -11.19 13.81
C PRO A 309 -2.20 -11.08 12.68
N LEU A 310 -1.45 -9.98 12.64
CA LEU A 310 -0.33 -9.90 11.72
C LEU A 310 0.82 -10.73 12.28
N GLU A 311 1.29 -11.72 11.53
CA GLU A 311 2.51 -12.46 11.89
C GLU A 311 3.69 -11.50 11.99
N PHE A 312 4.45 -11.63 13.07
CA PHE A 312 5.52 -10.70 13.41
C PHE A 312 6.78 -11.47 13.83
N PRO A 313 7.98 -11.02 13.41
CA PRO A 313 9.22 -11.79 13.55
C PRO A 313 9.87 -11.80 14.95
N GLY A 314 9.16 -11.45 16.02
CA GLY A 314 9.75 -11.41 17.35
C GLY A 314 8.77 -11.20 18.49
N TYR A 315 9.20 -11.49 19.72
CA TYR A 315 8.35 -11.44 20.91
C TYR A 315 8.72 -10.31 21.89
N ASN A 316 9.97 -9.84 21.89
CA ASN A 316 10.51 -9.01 22.96
C ASN A 316 11.27 -7.75 22.50
N PHE A 317 10.62 -6.93 21.69
CA PHE A 317 11.15 -5.63 21.26
C PHE A 317 10.27 -4.50 21.77
N HIS A 318 10.74 -3.25 21.70
CA HIS A 318 9.90 -2.06 21.74
C HIS A 318 9.92 -1.35 20.38
N ILE A 319 8.90 -0.53 20.11
CA ILE A 319 8.85 0.26 18.87
C ILE A 319 9.61 1.56 19.13
N VAL A 320 10.71 1.77 18.41
CA VAL A 320 11.51 3.00 18.48
C VAL A 320 10.74 4.16 17.84
N GLY A 321 10.11 3.91 16.69
CA GLY A 321 9.33 4.88 15.96
C GLY A 321 8.88 4.36 14.59
N SER A 322 8.04 5.14 13.91
CA SER A 322 7.62 4.91 12.54
C SER A 322 8.08 6.06 11.64
N CYS A 323 8.49 5.74 10.41
CA CYS A 323 8.84 6.74 9.41
C CYS A 323 8.52 6.21 8.02
N ASN A 324 7.74 6.95 7.23
CA ASN A 324 7.40 6.62 5.84
C ASN A 324 6.92 5.16 5.64
N GLY A 325 6.13 4.65 6.59
CA GLY A 325 5.57 3.29 6.56
C GLY A 325 6.49 2.17 7.06
N ILE A 326 7.70 2.49 7.49
CA ILE A 326 8.65 1.56 8.11
C ILE A 326 8.61 1.75 9.63
N LEU A 327 8.62 0.64 10.37
CA LEU A 327 8.79 0.61 11.81
C LEU A 327 10.23 0.24 12.17
N CYS A 328 10.83 0.96 13.10
CA CYS A 328 12.09 0.56 13.72
C CYS A 328 11.81 -0.08 15.08
N LEU A 329 12.42 -1.24 15.29
CA LEU A 329 12.20 -2.12 16.43
C LEU A 329 13.53 -2.37 17.13
N PHE A 330 13.54 -2.36 18.46
CA PHE A 330 14.74 -2.66 19.23
C PHE A 330 14.46 -3.73 20.29
N ASP A 331 15.25 -4.81 20.25
CA ASP A 331 15.24 -5.83 21.29
C ASP A 331 16.36 -5.55 22.30
N HIS A 332 15.98 -5.23 23.54
CA HIS A 332 16.93 -4.93 24.61
C HIS A 332 17.74 -6.14 25.09
N LYS A 333 17.24 -7.38 24.93
CA LYS A 333 17.92 -8.57 25.43
C LYS A 333 19.09 -8.97 24.53
N ILE A 334 18.86 -8.92 23.23
CA ILE A 334 19.88 -9.29 22.23
C ILE A 334 20.54 -8.07 21.59
N HIS A 335 20.14 -6.84 21.98
CA HIS A 335 20.61 -5.57 21.45
C HIS A 335 20.49 -5.45 19.92
N GLN A 336 19.45 -6.04 19.35
CA GLN A 336 19.25 -6.12 17.91
C GLN A 336 18.24 -5.06 17.43
N ILE A 337 18.56 -4.41 16.32
CA ILE A 337 17.68 -3.46 15.64
C ILE A 337 17.09 -4.13 14.39
N THR A 338 15.77 -4.07 14.24
CA THR A 338 15.08 -4.59 13.05
C THR A 338 14.16 -3.51 12.49
N LEU A 339 14.29 -3.24 11.19
CA LEU A 339 13.31 -2.47 10.43
C LEU A 339 12.27 -3.40 9.85
N TRP A 340 11.01 -2.97 9.88
CA TRP A 340 9.90 -3.77 9.39
C TRP A 340 8.88 -2.92 8.63
N ASN A 341 8.53 -3.36 7.43
CA ASN A 341 7.42 -2.79 6.68
C ASN A 341 6.19 -3.70 6.77
N PRO A 342 5.16 -3.34 7.56
CA PRO A 342 3.96 -4.14 7.74
C PRO A 342 3.09 -4.24 6.48
N SER A 343 3.16 -3.25 5.57
CA SER A 343 2.33 -3.22 4.36
C SER A 343 2.71 -4.33 3.38
N ILE A 344 3.99 -4.71 3.39
CA ILE A 344 4.60 -5.64 2.43
C ILE A 344 5.18 -6.89 3.11
N ARG A 345 5.17 -6.89 4.46
CA ARG A 345 5.64 -7.97 5.34
C ARG A 345 7.12 -8.31 5.14
N ARG A 346 7.95 -7.31 4.87
CA ARG A 346 9.42 -7.46 4.77
C ARG A 346 10.11 -6.90 6.00
N THR A 347 11.21 -7.54 6.38
CA THR A 347 12.09 -7.12 7.46
C THR A 347 13.52 -6.97 6.98
N LEU A 348 14.21 -6.01 7.59
CA LEU A 348 15.65 -5.86 7.49
C LEU A 348 16.21 -5.83 8.91
N THR A 349 16.97 -6.85 9.28
CA THR A 349 17.70 -6.90 10.54
C THR A 349 19.07 -6.28 10.34
N LEU A 350 19.43 -5.32 11.18
CA LEU A 350 20.69 -4.61 11.05
C LEU A 350 21.86 -5.46 11.54
N PRO A 351 23.05 -5.28 10.95
CA PRO A 351 24.27 -5.88 11.47
C PRO A 351 24.54 -5.36 12.87
N ASP A 352 25.15 -6.22 13.66
CA ASP A 352 25.47 -5.93 15.04
C ASP A 352 26.52 -4.82 15.15
N HIS A 353 26.29 -3.88 16.07
CA HIS A 353 27.26 -2.82 16.35
C HIS A 353 28.07 -3.21 17.59
N HIS A 354 29.33 -3.56 17.37
CA HIS A 354 30.30 -3.79 18.43
C HIS A 354 30.69 -2.45 19.09
N SER A 355 29.91 -2.00 20.08
CA SER A 355 30.35 -0.91 20.97
C SER A 355 31.35 -1.45 21.99
N SER A 356 32.33 -0.63 22.38
CA SER A 356 33.27 -0.94 23.46
C SER A 356 32.53 -1.25 24.76
N LEU A 357 31.39 -0.58 24.95
CA LEU A 357 30.52 -0.68 26.12
C LEU A 357 29.65 -1.96 26.14
N ARG A 358 29.66 -2.78 25.08
CA ARG A 358 28.77 -3.95 24.96
C ARG A 358 29.11 -5.10 25.92
N ASN A 359 30.38 -5.23 26.30
CA ASN A 359 30.84 -6.22 27.28
C ASN A 359 30.44 -5.86 28.73
N CYS A 360 29.82 -4.70 28.94
CA CYS A 360 29.30 -4.26 30.24
C CYS A 360 27.81 -4.64 30.44
N SER A 361 27.30 -5.64 29.73
CA SER A 361 25.90 -6.10 29.80
C SER A 361 25.43 -6.55 31.20
N SER A 362 26.37 -6.80 32.14
CA SER A 362 26.08 -7.02 33.56
C SER A 362 26.09 -5.76 34.44
N ASN A 363 26.49 -4.59 33.92
CA ASN A 363 26.96 -3.42 34.71
C ASN A 363 26.20 -2.10 34.47
N GLY A 364 24.94 -2.14 34.00
CA GLY A 364 24.11 -0.92 33.90
C GLY A 364 24.44 0.01 32.72
N CYS A 365 24.82 -0.55 31.58
CA CYS A 365 24.88 0.19 30.31
C CYS A 365 23.50 0.17 29.62
N GLN A 366 23.08 1.32 29.10
CA GLN A 366 21.81 1.53 28.39
C GLN A 366 22.06 1.98 26.94
N ALA A 367 21.07 1.78 26.08
CA ALA A 367 21.10 2.22 24.70
C ALA A 367 19.83 3.00 24.35
N ALA A 368 19.98 4.23 23.87
CA ALA A 368 18.91 5.02 23.27
C ALA A 368 19.02 4.95 21.75
N ILE A 369 17.90 4.66 21.09
CA ILE A 369 17.83 4.53 19.63
C ILE A 369 16.92 5.64 19.09
N GLY A 370 17.36 6.29 18.01
CA GLY A 370 16.53 7.16 17.19
C GLY A 370 16.48 6.66 15.76
N PHE A 371 15.32 6.80 15.13
CA PHE A 371 15.07 6.36 13.76
C PHE A 371 14.33 7.45 13.00
N GLY A 372 14.85 7.81 11.83
CA GLY A 372 14.24 8.81 10.98
C GLY A 372 14.72 8.73 9.54
N PHE A 373 14.26 9.68 8.74
CA PHE A 373 14.56 9.77 7.33
C PHE A 373 15.20 11.11 7.02
N ASP A 374 16.37 11.06 6.38
CA ASP A 374 17.09 12.23 5.89
C ASP A 374 16.61 12.54 4.47
N GLN A 375 15.94 13.68 4.32
CA GLN A 375 15.43 14.14 3.03
C GLN A 375 16.55 14.61 2.09
N VAL A 376 17.71 15.02 2.63
CA VAL A 376 18.84 15.52 1.82
C VAL A 376 19.59 14.37 1.19
N THR A 377 19.87 13.31 1.96
CA THR A 377 20.56 12.12 1.44
C THR A 377 19.61 11.05 0.89
N ASP A 378 18.29 11.24 0.98
CA ASP A 378 17.27 10.24 0.63
C ASP A 378 17.57 8.87 1.28
N ASP A 379 17.83 8.88 2.59
CA ASP A 379 18.22 7.68 3.32
C ASP A 379 17.57 7.60 4.69
N TYR A 380 17.26 6.38 5.11
CA TYR A 380 16.88 6.11 6.48
C TYR A 380 18.13 5.99 7.33
N LYS A 381 18.13 6.73 8.44
CA LYS A 381 19.25 6.77 9.37
C LYS A 381 18.80 6.33 10.75
N ILE A 382 19.67 5.59 11.42
CA ILE A 382 19.45 5.11 12.78
C ILE A 382 20.60 5.58 13.65
N VAL A 383 20.29 6.31 14.71
CA VAL A 383 21.26 6.81 15.67
C VAL A 383 21.17 5.96 16.92
N LYS A 384 22.29 5.39 17.35
CA LYS A 384 22.43 4.61 18.57
C LYS A 384 23.37 5.34 19.53
N ILE A 385 22.87 5.65 20.72
CA ILE A 385 23.63 6.28 21.80
C ILE A 385 23.74 5.27 22.93
N THR A 386 24.95 4.87 23.27
CA THR A 386 25.23 3.91 24.35
C THR A 386 25.87 4.65 25.52
N TYR A 387 25.33 4.48 26.72
CA TYR A 387 25.81 5.20 27.90
C TYR A 387 25.69 4.34 29.16
N ALA A 388 26.58 4.54 30.14
CA ALA A 388 26.54 3.83 31.41
C ALA A 388 25.83 4.69 32.46
N THR A 389 24.91 4.13 33.26
CA THR A 389 24.18 4.91 34.29
C THR A 389 25.00 5.09 35.58
N TYR A 390 25.71 4.04 36.00
CA TYR A 390 26.37 3.99 37.31
C TYR A 390 27.90 4.19 37.26
N ARG A 391 28.50 4.07 36.07
CA ARG A 391 29.95 4.20 35.86
C ARG A 391 30.28 5.59 35.36
N ARG A 392 31.07 6.35 36.11
CA ARG A 392 31.47 7.74 35.79
C ARG A 392 32.72 7.81 34.91
N ASP A 393 33.47 6.72 34.85
CA ASP A 393 34.66 6.53 34.03
C ASP A 393 34.35 6.30 32.55
N LEU A 394 33.09 5.97 32.21
CA LEU A 394 32.67 5.64 30.87
C LEU A 394 31.96 6.83 30.20
N VAL A 395 32.51 7.27 29.07
CA VAL A 395 31.95 8.33 28.24
C VAL A 395 30.86 7.74 27.33
N PRO A 396 29.73 8.43 27.08
CA PRO A 396 28.75 7.98 26.11
C PRO A 396 29.33 7.85 24.70
N GLU A 397 28.93 6.81 23.97
CA GLU A 397 29.30 6.58 22.58
C GLU A 397 28.09 6.76 21.67
N SER A 398 28.25 7.49 20.57
CA SER A 398 27.21 7.61 19.54
C SER A 398 27.66 7.06 18.19
N SER A 399 26.73 6.39 17.51
CA SER A 399 26.96 5.82 16.19
C SER A 399 25.72 5.98 15.33
N ILE A 400 25.92 6.17 14.03
CA ILE A 400 24.88 6.28 13.03
C ILE A 400 25.00 5.14 12.02
N TYR A 401 23.87 4.55 11.67
CA TYR A 401 23.74 3.58 10.60
C TYR A 401 22.96 4.20 9.46
N THR A 402 23.46 4.05 8.23
CA THR A 402 22.73 4.51 7.03
C THR A 402 22.36 3.32 6.17
N ILE A 403 21.09 3.24 5.76
CA ILE A 403 20.53 2.05 5.10
C ILE A 403 21.13 1.84 3.71
N ASN A 404 21.41 2.92 2.98
CA ASN A 404 22.00 2.81 1.64
C ASN A 404 23.43 2.27 1.65
N THR A 405 24.22 2.58 2.68
CA THR A 405 25.61 2.07 2.80
C THR A 405 25.67 0.72 3.49
N GLY A 406 24.72 0.44 4.40
CA GLY A 406 24.72 -0.76 5.20
C GLY A 406 25.78 -0.80 6.30
N VAL A 407 26.34 0.36 6.68
CA VAL A 407 27.49 0.46 7.58
C VAL A 407 27.18 1.34 8.78
N TRP A 408 27.72 0.95 9.94
CA TRP A 408 27.78 1.77 11.15
C TRP A 408 29.00 2.70 11.14
N ARG A 409 28.77 3.97 11.46
CA ARG A 409 29.78 5.03 11.57
C ARG A 409 29.73 5.61 12.99
N ALA A 410 30.88 5.82 13.62
CA ALA A 410 30.95 6.62 14.84
C ALA A 410 30.68 8.09 14.52
N ILE A 411 29.94 8.76 15.41
CA ILE A 411 29.67 10.20 15.32
C ILE A 411 30.08 10.87 16.63
N ALA A 412 30.54 12.11 16.55
CA ALA A 412 30.94 12.88 17.71
C ALA A 412 29.74 13.07 18.65
N PHE A 413 29.95 12.81 19.94
CA PHE A 413 28.95 13.02 20.98
C PHE A 413 29.35 14.21 21.85
N PRO A 414 28.41 15.05 22.34
CA PRO A 414 28.72 16.06 23.33
C PRO A 414 29.27 15.42 24.62
N ASP A 415 30.30 16.01 25.22
CA ASP A 415 30.86 15.55 26.50
C ASP A 415 29.92 15.88 27.68
N THR A 416 28.76 15.21 27.74
CA THR A 416 27.75 15.40 28.79
C THR A 416 27.46 14.11 29.55
N PRO A 417 27.45 14.14 30.90
CA PRO A 417 27.21 12.96 31.72
C PRO A 417 25.72 12.62 31.74
N LEU A 418 25.32 11.63 30.93
CA LEU A 418 23.95 11.17 30.83
C LEU A 418 23.52 10.35 32.05
N ASN A 419 22.31 10.59 32.55
CA ASN A 419 21.65 9.73 33.55
C ASN A 419 20.53 8.91 32.90
N ASN A 420 19.58 9.56 32.23
CA ASN A 420 18.52 8.86 31.51
C ASN A 420 18.24 9.56 30.17
N VAL A 421 17.89 8.76 29.16
CA VAL A 421 17.56 9.23 27.81
C VAL A 421 16.23 8.57 27.41
N SER A 422 15.23 9.39 27.06
CA SER A 422 13.91 8.88 26.67
C SER A 422 13.93 8.14 25.33
N HIS A 423 12.77 7.62 24.90
CA HIS A 423 12.59 7.25 23.50
C HIS A 423 12.73 8.49 22.59
N ALA A 424 13.31 8.29 21.40
CA ALA A 424 13.44 9.35 20.41
C ALA A 424 12.08 9.70 19.80
N CYS A 425 11.90 10.95 19.41
CA CYS A 425 10.87 11.33 18.45
C CYS A 425 11.50 11.91 17.18
N PHE A 426 10.92 11.60 16.03
CA PHE A 426 11.36 12.10 14.73
C PHE A 426 10.37 13.16 14.23
N VAL A 427 10.87 14.35 13.91
CA VAL A 427 10.08 15.43 13.30
C VAL A 427 10.97 16.31 12.43
N ASN A 428 10.52 16.62 11.22
CA ASN A 428 11.17 17.55 10.28
C ASN A 428 12.68 17.29 10.07
N GLY A 429 13.08 16.02 9.89
CA GLY A 429 14.49 15.67 9.66
C GLY A 429 15.37 15.63 10.91
N GLY A 430 14.83 16.02 12.07
CA GLY A 430 15.53 15.95 13.36
C GLY A 430 15.05 14.79 14.23
N LEU A 431 15.98 14.22 14.99
CA LEU A 431 15.70 13.32 16.10
C LEU A 431 15.83 14.08 17.42
N TYR A 432 14.94 13.79 18.36
CA TYR A 432 14.91 14.48 19.65
C TYR A 432 14.72 13.50 20.79
N TRP A 433 15.43 13.72 21.89
CA TRP A 433 15.34 12.95 23.12
C TRP A 433 15.21 13.87 24.31
N LEU A 434 14.41 13.48 25.32
CA LEU A 434 14.45 14.09 26.63
C LEU A 434 15.59 13.46 27.42
N VAL A 435 16.50 14.30 27.92
CA VAL A 435 17.71 13.86 28.63
C VAL A 435 17.69 14.41 30.05
N THR A 436 18.05 13.56 31.02
CA THR A 436 18.35 13.98 32.39
C THR A 436 19.84 13.84 32.66
N GLU A 437 20.40 14.88 33.28
CA GLU A 437 21.83 14.94 33.56
C GLU A 437 22.17 14.29 34.91
N ARG A 438 23.35 13.67 35.01
CA ARG A 438 23.80 13.03 36.26
C ARG A 438 24.31 14.04 37.30
N SER A 439 24.97 15.10 36.83
CA SER A 439 25.64 16.11 37.65
C SER A 439 24.66 17.03 38.39
N ASN A 440 23.47 17.24 37.82
CA ASN A 440 22.46 18.17 38.32
C ASN A 440 21.08 17.50 38.41
N ILE A 441 20.75 17.01 39.60
CA ILE A 441 19.49 16.29 39.87
C ILE A 441 18.31 17.23 39.61
N GLY A 442 17.49 16.92 38.61
CA GLY A 442 16.33 17.73 38.21
C GLY A 442 16.58 18.62 36.98
N HIS A 443 17.81 18.68 36.47
CA HIS A 443 18.10 19.31 35.18
C HIS A 443 17.71 18.39 34.03
N CYS A 444 16.75 18.84 33.23
CA CYS A 444 16.25 18.15 32.06
C CYS A 444 16.37 19.08 30.84
N TYR A 445 16.79 18.55 29.70
CA TYR A 445 16.83 19.28 28.44
C TYR A 445 16.43 18.37 27.28
N VAL A 446 16.14 18.97 26.13
CA VAL A 446 15.91 18.21 24.90
C VAL A 446 17.20 18.17 24.10
N MET A 447 17.74 16.99 23.89
CA MET A 447 18.85 16.77 22.95
C MET A 447 18.27 16.60 21.56
N SER A 448 18.75 17.38 20.59
CA SER A 448 18.42 17.23 19.17
C SER A 448 19.59 16.68 18.38
N PHE A 449 19.29 15.96 17.31
CA PHE A 449 20.26 15.51 16.31
C PHE A 449 19.67 15.75 14.92
N ASP A 450 20.35 16.55 14.11
CA ASP A 450 19.95 16.80 12.73
C ASP A 450 20.47 15.67 11.84
N LEU A 451 19.57 14.96 11.16
CA LEU A 451 19.97 13.80 10.35
C LEU A 451 20.79 14.19 9.11
N SER A 452 20.62 15.40 8.59
CA SER A 452 21.27 15.86 7.36
C SER A 452 22.69 16.34 7.60
N THR A 453 22.89 17.10 8.67
CA THR A 453 24.20 17.63 9.07
C THR A 453 24.96 16.68 10.00
N GLU A 454 24.28 15.69 10.59
CA GLU A 454 24.81 14.73 11.56
C GLU A 454 25.40 15.40 12.83
N VAL A 455 24.78 16.51 13.27
CA VAL A 455 25.22 17.30 14.42
C VAL A 455 24.22 17.23 15.58
N PHE A 456 24.74 17.06 16.81
CA PHE A 456 23.98 17.20 18.05
C PHE A 456 23.85 18.66 18.49
N ASP A 457 22.71 19.00 19.05
CA ASP A 457 22.44 20.29 19.68
C ASP A 457 21.56 20.11 20.93
N THR A 458 21.44 21.15 21.74
CA THR A 458 20.67 21.16 22.99
C THR A 458 19.62 22.25 22.96
N ILE A 459 18.40 21.88 23.33
CA ILE A 459 17.26 22.79 23.41
C ILE A 459 16.88 22.91 24.88
N PRO A 460 16.95 24.12 25.46
CA PRO A 460 16.55 24.33 26.84
C PRO A 460 15.04 24.14 27.02
N LEU A 461 14.66 23.64 28.20
CA LEU A 461 13.29 23.62 28.69
C LEU A 461 13.03 24.86 29.55
N LEU A 462 11.76 25.27 29.68
CA LEU A 462 11.38 26.52 30.34
C LEU A 462 11.75 26.55 31.84
N GLU A 463 11.62 25.42 32.54
CA GLU A 463 11.93 25.30 33.96
C GLU A 463 12.54 23.92 34.27
N PRO A 464 13.54 23.81 35.16
CA PRO A 464 14.05 22.53 35.64
C PRO A 464 13.07 21.91 36.64
N SER A 465 12.19 21.03 36.17
CA SER A 465 11.34 20.23 37.04
C SER A 465 11.38 18.75 36.67
N TRP A 466 11.21 17.88 37.66
CA TRP A 466 11.11 16.43 37.53
C TRP A 466 9.73 15.98 36.99
N GLU A 467 8.93 16.93 36.50
CA GLU A 467 7.55 16.69 36.07
C GLU A 467 7.43 16.39 34.57
N TYR A 468 8.51 16.56 33.79
CA TYR A 468 8.55 16.13 32.39
C TYR A 468 8.55 14.61 32.30
N THR A 469 7.54 14.06 31.63
CA THR A 469 7.41 12.60 31.51
C THR A 469 7.79 12.07 30.14
N GLN A 470 7.46 12.78 29.07
CA GLN A 470 7.71 12.28 27.73
C GLN A 470 7.72 13.37 26.65
N LEU A 471 8.51 13.11 25.61
CA LEU A 471 8.57 13.85 24.36
C LEU A 471 7.68 13.17 23.29
N THR A 472 6.94 13.97 22.51
CA THR A 472 6.08 13.49 21.43
C THR A 472 5.97 14.53 20.32
N VAL A 473 5.20 14.22 19.27
CA VAL A 473 4.93 15.11 18.13
C VAL A 473 3.43 15.30 18.00
N ILE A 474 2.99 16.55 17.96
CA ILE A 474 1.58 16.92 17.78
C ILE A 474 1.52 18.01 16.72
N LYS A 475 0.68 17.83 15.70
CA LYS A 475 0.54 18.75 14.55
C LYS A 475 1.88 19.09 13.89
N GLY A 476 2.77 18.11 13.77
CA GLY A 476 4.11 18.28 13.21
C GLY A 476 5.05 19.16 14.04
N CYS A 477 4.66 19.50 15.27
CA CYS A 477 5.47 20.28 16.21
C CYS A 477 5.98 19.38 17.33
N LEU A 478 7.16 19.70 17.84
CA LEU A 478 7.72 19.04 19.00
C LEU A 478 6.88 19.37 20.23
N ALA A 479 6.52 18.36 21.01
CA ALA A 479 5.67 18.49 22.18
C ALA A 479 6.27 17.79 23.40
N VAL A 480 6.14 18.40 24.57
CA VAL A 480 6.57 17.83 25.85
C VAL A 480 5.38 17.75 26.80
N ILE A 481 5.28 16.64 27.53
CA ILE A 481 4.23 16.42 28.52
C ILE A 481 4.80 16.66 29.92
N THR A 482 4.15 17.53 30.70
CA THR A 482 4.41 17.70 32.14
C THR A 482 3.27 17.17 32.99
N ASN A 483 3.59 16.64 34.16
CA ASN A 483 2.63 16.19 35.16
C ASN A 483 2.80 16.98 36.46
N GLU A 484 2.01 18.03 36.61
CA GLU A 484 2.02 18.98 37.74
C GLU A 484 0.92 18.60 38.74
N GLY A 485 1.29 17.88 39.80
CA GLY A 485 0.35 17.37 40.79
C GLY A 485 -0.69 16.42 40.18
N ARG A 486 -1.93 16.90 40.03
CA ARG A 486 -3.08 16.17 39.47
C ARG A 486 -3.39 16.52 38.01
N ASN A 487 -2.69 17.49 37.42
CA ASN A 487 -2.93 17.92 36.05
C ASN A 487 -1.79 17.47 35.14
N SER A 488 -2.13 17.17 33.89
CA SER A 488 -1.14 16.96 32.83
C SER A 488 -1.24 18.09 31.81
N TRP A 489 -0.10 18.62 31.39
CA TRP A 489 -0.02 19.70 30.40
C TRP A 489 0.77 19.24 29.18
N ILE A 490 0.35 19.73 28.01
CA ILE A 490 1.11 19.61 26.77
C ILE A 490 1.69 20.98 26.44
N TRP A 491 3.01 21.01 26.29
CA TRP A 491 3.78 22.15 25.84
C TRP A 491 4.18 21.91 24.39
N LEU A 492 3.87 22.86 23.51
CA LEU A 492 4.27 22.81 22.10
C LEU A 492 5.40 23.78 21.85
N ARG A 493 6.41 23.32 21.11
CA ARG A 493 7.46 24.20 20.60
C ARG A 493 7.02 24.73 19.25
N LYS A 494 6.65 26.01 19.21
CA LYS A 494 6.20 26.70 17.99
C LYS A 494 7.16 27.83 17.64
N ALA A 495 7.25 28.14 16.35
CA ALA A 495 7.90 29.35 15.88
C ALA A 495 6.90 30.52 16.00
N TYR A 496 7.24 31.53 16.78
CA TYR A 496 6.48 32.77 16.87
C TYR A 496 7.41 33.94 16.55
N LYS A 497 7.08 34.74 15.53
CA LYS A 497 7.90 35.89 15.08
C LYS A 497 9.39 35.53 14.89
N ASN A 498 9.67 34.41 14.22
CA ASN A 498 11.02 33.87 13.97
C ASN A 498 11.81 33.42 15.22
N VAL A 499 11.20 33.38 16.41
CA VAL A 499 11.79 32.80 17.61
C VAL A 499 11.05 31.49 17.94
N THR A 500 11.79 30.40 18.16
CA THR A 500 11.17 29.15 18.62
C THR A 500 11.08 29.16 20.13
N CYS A 501 9.86 29.04 20.67
CA CYS A 501 9.62 29.00 22.10
C CYS A 501 8.58 27.94 22.46
N TRP A 502 8.60 27.53 23.72
CA TRP A 502 7.59 26.64 24.28
C TRP A 502 6.33 27.44 24.65
N SER A 503 5.16 26.99 24.19
CA SER A 503 3.86 27.51 24.58
C SER A 503 3.04 26.44 25.29
N ARG A 504 2.37 26.81 26.39
CA ARG A 504 1.42 25.94 27.09
C ARG A 504 0.12 25.94 26.29
N ASP A 505 -0.15 24.84 25.59
CA ASP A 505 -1.17 24.83 24.54
C ASP A 505 -2.45 24.08 24.98
N LEU A 506 -2.30 22.99 25.75
CA LEU A 506 -3.44 22.18 26.15
C LEU A 506 -3.32 21.68 27.60
N LYS A 507 -4.37 21.90 28.38
CA LYS A 507 -4.58 21.27 29.67
C LYS A 507 -5.36 19.98 29.47
N LEU A 508 -4.82 18.86 29.93
CA LEU A 508 -5.53 17.59 29.94
C LEU A 508 -6.18 17.40 31.31
N ASN A 509 -7.51 17.56 31.35
CA ASN A 509 -8.31 17.26 32.53
C ASN A 509 -8.54 15.75 32.59
N ILE A 510 -7.60 15.02 33.18
CA ILE A 510 -7.78 13.60 33.53
C ILE A 510 -8.20 13.52 35.00
N ASP A 511 -9.06 12.56 35.32
CA ASP A 511 -9.51 12.35 36.70
C ASP A 511 -8.27 12.15 37.60
N PRO A 512 -8.16 12.85 38.74
CA PRO A 512 -7.04 12.69 39.66
C PRO A 512 -6.79 11.26 40.16
N TYR A 513 -7.76 10.34 40.03
CA TYR A 513 -7.59 8.92 40.36
C TYR A 513 -7.06 8.05 39.20
N GLU A 514 -7.04 8.55 37.96
CA GLU A 514 -6.66 7.78 36.75
C GLU A 514 -5.14 7.84 36.43
N GLY A 515 -4.38 8.60 37.21
CA GLY A 515 -2.91 8.62 37.19
C GLY A 515 -2.30 9.57 36.15
N LYS A 516 -0.96 9.61 36.11
CA LYS A 516 -0.20 10.51 35.23
C LYS A 516 -0.23 10.05 33.77
N ILE A 517 -0.18 10.99 32.83
CA ILE A 517 -0.05 10.69 31.41
C ILE A 517 1.40 10.36 31.10
N SER A 518 1.62 9.17 30.54
CA SER A 518 2.95 8.75 30.11
C SER A 518 3.19 9.06 28.64
N LYS A 519 2.26 8.79 27.72
CA LYS A 519 2.44 8.97 26.27
C LYS A 519 1.20 9.57 25.61
N VAL A 520 1.42 10.34 24.55
CA VAL A 520 0.37 10.93 23.71
C VAL A 520 0.70 10.69 22.24
N LEU A 521 -0.28 10.20 21.49
CA LEU A 521 -0.23 10.05 20.04
C LEU A 521 -1.43 10.78 19.42
N GLN A 522 -1.20 11.68 18.47
CA GLN A 522 -2.29 12.34 17.75
C GLN A 522 -2.73 11.53 16.53
N LEU A 523 -4.05 11.42 16.34
CA LEU A 523 -4.67 10.85 15.15
C LEU A 523 -4.90 11.93 14.09
N THR A 524 -4.73 11.55 12.82
CA THR A 524 -4.79 12.49 11.69
C THR A 524 -6.21 12.82 11.21
N THR A 525 -7.18 11.92 11.39
CA THR A 525 -8.54 12.11 10.85
C THR A 525 -9.37 13.15 11.62
N ASN A 526 -9.27 13.17 12.95
CA ASN A 526 -10.15 13.96 13.82
C ASN A 526 -9.41 14.85 14.82
N ASP A 527 -8.07 14.95 14.72
CA ASP A 527 -7.21 15.60 15.72
C ASP A 527 -7.32 15.00 17.15
N ASP A 528 -8.01 13.87 17.31
CA ASP A 528 -8.15 13.14 18.59
C ASP A 528 -6.78 12.66 19.08
N LEU A 529 -6.64 12.54 20.40
CA LEU A 529 -5.41 12.10 21.06
C LEU A 529 -5.61 10.70 21.66
N VAL A 530 -4.72 9.77 21.33
CA VAL A 530 -4.56 8.52 22.07
C VAL A 530 -3.58 8.77 23.21
N LEU A 531 -4.09 8.73 24.43
CA LEU A 531 -3.36 8.94 25.67
C LEU A 531 -3.09 7.61 26.36
N ILE A 532 -1.91 7.45 26.97
CA ILE A 532 -1.66 6.37 27.94
C ILE A 532 -1.78 6.93 29.35
N THR A 533 -2.69 6.37 30.12
CA THR A 533 -2.83 6.63 31.56
C THR A 533 -2.28 5.46 32.36
N GLN A 534 -1.71 5.76 33.53
CA GLN A 534 -1.15 4.74 34.42
C GLN A 534 -2.20 3.74 34.94
N CYS A 535 -3.46 4.18 35.13
CA CYS A 535 -4.50 3.33 35.72
C CYS A 535 -5.41 2.66 34.68
N GLU A 536 -5.73 3.32 33.57
CA GLU A 536 -6.74 2.82 32.63
C GLU A 536 -6.17 2.26 31.32
N GLY A 537 -4.88 2.46 31.06
CA GLY A 537 -4.24 2.06 29.80
C GLY A 537 -4.46 3.11 28.71
N TYR A 538 -4.93 2.70 27.53
CA TYR A 538 -5.04 3.59 26.38
C TYR A 538 -6.44 4.19 26.23
N ILE A 539 -6.52 5.52 26.17
CA ILE A 539 -7.76 6.31 26.08
C ILE A 539 -7.72 7.16 24.81
N LEU A 540 -8.81 7.20 24.06
CA LEU A 540 -9.07 8.18 23.01
C LEU A 540 -9.71 9.42 23.64
N TYR A 541 -9.08 10.58 23.46
CA TYR A 541 -9.49 11.86 24.02
C TYR A 541 -9.71 12.89 22.92
N ASN A 542 -10.90 13.49 22.88
CA ASN A 542 -11.19 14.60 21.99
C ASN A 542 -10.92 15.93 22.71
N PRO A 543 -9.90 16.72 22.31
CA PRO A 543 -9.53 17.94 23.02
C PRO A 543 -10.57 19.08 22.88
N VAL A 544 -11.45 19.03 21.87
CA VAL A 544 -12.47 20.05 21.62
C VAL A 544 -13.72 19.81 22.45
N LYS A 545 -14.19 18.55 22.48
CA LYS A 545 -15.41 18.15 23.17
C LYS A 545 -15.17 17.71 24.62
N GLY A 546 -13.94 17.36 24.97
CA GLY A 546 -13.60 16.75 26.25
C GLY A 546 -14.12 15.31 26.41
N GLU A 547 -14.58 14.69 25.31
CA GLU A 547 -15.07 13.31 25.31
C GLU A 547 -13.91 12.32 25.46
N ARG A 548 -14.14 11.24 26.22
CA ARG A 548 -13.15 10.19 26.49
C ARG A 548 -13.73 8.81 26.22
N LEU A 549 -12.99 7.97 25.50
CA LEU A 549 -13.37 6.61 25.18
C LEU A 549 -12.19 5.66 25.35
N LYS A 550 -12.39 4.56 26.07
CA LYS A 550 -11.33 3.57 26.29
C LYS A 550 -11.13 2.67 25.07
N LEU A 551 -9.88 2.43 24.68
CA LEU A 551 -9.56 1.41 23.68
C LEU A 551 -9.86 0.01 24.25
N ALA A 552 -10.61 -0.77 23.49
CA ALA A 552 -10.95 -2.14 23.81
C ALA A 552 -9.75 -3.06 23.61
N SER A 553 -9.54 -3.97 24.56
CA SER A 553 -8.62 -5.09 24.35
C SER A 553 -9.30 -6.22 23.58
N VAL A 554 -8.50 -7.08 22.94
CA VAL A 554 -9.01 -8.27 22.25
C VAL A 554 -9.59 -9.23 23.28
N LYS A 555 -10.89 -9.53 23.15
CA LYS A 555 -11.68 -10.42 24.02
C LYS A 555 -11.62 -10.09 25.53
N GLY A 556 -11.19 -8.89 25.93
CA GLY A 556 -10.99 -8.57 27.35
C GLY A 556 -9.82 -9.29 28.04
N LEU A 557 -9.04 -10.10 27.30
CA LEU A 557 -8.00 -11.00 27.82
C LEU A 557 -6.57 -10.58 27.44
N SER A 558 -6.44 -9.48 26.70
CA SER A 558 -5.16 -8.93 26.27
C SER A 558 -4.88 -7.58 26.91
N ILE A 559 -3.59 -7.24 27.02
CA ILE A 559 -3.11 -5.92 27.46
C ILE A 559 -2.51 -5.22 26.25
N ILE A 560 -2.90 -3.96 26.02
CA ILE A 560 -2.29 -3.14 24.98
C ILE A 560 -0.94 -2.63 25.51
N LEU A 561 0.14 -2.89 24.78
CA LEU A 561 1.50 -2.49 25.15
C LEU A 561 1.98 -1.23 24.44
N ASP A 562 1.63 -1.09 23.15
CA ASP A 562 2.08 0.04 22.34
C ASP A 562 1.04 0.39 21.28
N VAL A 563 0.93 1.68 20.96
CA VAL A 563 0.09 2.22 19.89
C VAL A 563 0.91 3.22 19.08
N VAL A 564 0.99 3.00 17.78
CA VAL A 564 1.78 3.81 16.85
C VAL A 564 0.99 4.03 15.56
N SER A 565 1.02 5.25 15.02
CA SER A 565 0.46 5.52 13.69
C SER A 565 1.45 5.15 12.59
N ILE A 566 0.94 4.57 11.51
CA ILE A 566 1.72 4.10 10.36
C ILE A 566 1.04 4.52 9.06
N ILE A 567 1.83 5.12 8.17
CA ILE A 567 1.44 5.40 6.79
C ILE A 567 1.58 4.11 5.97
N ARG A 568 0.58 3.78 5.15
CA ARG A 568 0.68 2.65 4.20
C ARG A 568 1.56 3.01 3.01
N SER A 569 2.88 2.92 3.21
CA SER A 569 3.89 3.10 2.17
C SER A 569 4.74 1.83 2.01
N PHE A 570 5.28 1.62 0.81
CA PHE A 570 6.26 0.55 0.56
C PHE A 570 7.69 0.91 1.02
N GLY A 571 7.95 2.15 1.43
CA GLY A 571 9.28 2.58 1.88
C GLY A 571 10.27 2.73 0.72
N SER A 572 11.53 3.05 1.02
CA SER A 572 12.59 3.17 -0.02
C SER A 572 13.11 1.81 -0.49
N LYS A 573 13.83 1.84 -1.63
CA LYS A 573 14.48 0.74 -2.35
C LYS A 573 15.04 -0.40 -1.49
N ASN A 574 15.62 -0.05 -0.34
CA ASN A 574 16.44 -0.94 0.47
C ASN A 574 15.68 -1.57 1.64
N VAL A 575 14.42 -1.17 1.85
CA VAL A 575 13.50 -1.78 2.85
C VAL A 575 12.21 -2.29 2.19
N SER A 576 11.97 -1.93 0.92
CA SER A 576 10.94 -2.47 0.01
C SER A 576 11.30 -3.81 -0.58
#